data_AF-A0A1M7K7S6-F1
#
_entry.id   AF-A0A1M7K7S6-F1
#
_cell.length_a   1.000
_cell.length_b   1.000
_cell.length_c   1.000
_cell.angle_alpha   90.00
_cell.angle_beta   90.00
_cell.angle_gamma   90.00
#
_symmetry.space_group_name_H-M   'P 1'
#
loop_
_entity.id
_entity.type
_entity.pdbx_description
1 polymer ?
#
loop_
_entity_poly.entity_id
_entity_poly.type
_entity_poly.pdbx_seq_one_letter_code
_entity_poly.pdbx_strand_id
1 'polypeptide(L)'
;MLKYTFETNTHELKTWVDPNNGNLNIQIGDETVNIPHETGMELIAVIRQKQVMYREVDRKRLSSWSKFMEMISGDDKNNIWSSSVSEN
;
A
#
# COMPACT_ATOMS: atom_id res chain seq x y z
N MET A 1 -26.19 -3.31 0.00
CA MET A 1 -25.28 -3.90 -1.01
C MET A 1 -24.27 -2.84 -1.40
N LEU A 2 -22.98 -3.06 -1.15
CA LEU A 2 -21.90 -2.15 -1.58
C LEU A 2 -21.56 -2.50 -3.03
N LYS A 3 -21.74 -1.53 -3.94
CA LYS A 3 -21.41 -1.64 -5.35
C LYS A 3 -20.42 -0.54 -5.71
N TYR A 4 -19.31 -0.91 -6.33
CA TYR A 4 -18.33 0.02 -6.86
C TYR A 4 -18.33 -0.07 -8.39
N THR A 5 -18.30 1.08 -9.04
CA THR A 5 -18.17 1.19 -10.49
C THR A 5 -16.89 1.95 -10.80
N PHE A 6 -16.05 1.38 -11.66
CA PHE A 6 -14.86 2.02 -12.19
C PHE A 6 -15.00 2.11 -13.70
N GLU A 7 -14.91 3.30 -14.25
CA GLU A 7 -14.93 3.51 -15.69
C GLU A 7 -13.51 3.54 -16.23
N THR A 8 -13.25 2.75 -17.28
CA THR A 8 -12.03 2.87 -18.10
C THR A 8 -12.42 3.45 -19.45
N ASN A 9 -11.43 3.92 -20.22
CA ASN A 9 -11.66 4.46 -21.58
C ASN A 9 -12.35 3.49 -22.55
N THR A 10 -12.45 2.20 -22.20
CA THR A 10 -12.97 1.15 -23.10
C THR A 10 -14.13 0.36 -22.50
N HIS A 11 -14.17 0.18 -21.17
CA HIS A 11 -15.17 -0.65 -20.50
C HIS A 11 -15.51 -0.14 -19.09
N GLU A 12 -16.74 -0.38 -18.67
CA GLU A 12 -17.20 -0.20 -17.29
C GLU A 12 -16.90 -1.48 -16.48
N LEU A 13 -16.16 -1.34 -15.38
CA LEU A 13 -15.91 -2.39 -14.40
C LEU A 13 -16.88 -2.19 -13.23
N LYS A 14 -17.79 -3.16 -13.00
CA LYS A 14 -18.68 -3.16 -11.83
C LYS A 14 -18.25 -4.24 -10.86
N THR A 15 -18.19 -3.92 -9.58
CA THR A 15 -17.92 -4.90 -8.53
C THR A 15 -18.93 -4.78 -7.39
N TRP A 16 -19.41 -5.90 -6.87
CA TRP A 16 -20.31 -5.93 -5.71
C TRP A 16 -20.22 -7.24 -4.94
N VAL A 17 -20.55 -7.19 -3.65
CA VAL A 17 -20.65 -8.38 -2.79
C VAL A 17 -22.12 -8.79 -2.70
N ASP A 18 -22.41 -10.06 -2.99
CA ASP A 18 -23.74 -10.63 -2.79
C ASP A 18 -23.99 -10.80 -1.27
N PRO A 19 -25.05 -10.16 -0.72
CA PRO A 19 -25.32 -10.20 0.71
C PRO A 19 -25.72 -11.59 1.23
N ASN A 20 -26.14 -12.52 0.36
CA ASN A 20 -26.66 -13.81 0.79
C ASN A 20 -25.57 -14.87 0.97
N ASN A 21 -24.50 -14.80 0.15
CA ASN A 21 -23.43 -15.79 0.14
C ASN A 21 -22.03 -15.19 0.34
N GLY A 22 -21.89 -13.86 0.32
CA GLY A 22 -20.61 -13.17 0.48
C GLY A 22 -19.70 -13.23 -0.75
N ASN A 23 -20.18 -13.73 -1.89
CA ASN A 23 -19.38 -13.84 -3.10
C ASN A 23 -19.11 -12.46 -3.69
N LEU A 24 -17.90 -12.27 -4.20
CA LEU A 24 -17.49 -11.08 -4.93
C LEU A 24 -17.83 -11.27 -6.40
N ASN A 25 -18.66 -10.40 -6.94
CA ASN A 25 -19.00 -10.36 -8.36
C ASN A 25 -18.19 -9.25 -9.02
N ILE A 26 -17.59 -9.57 -10.17
CA ILE A 26 -16.83 -8.64 -11.01
C ILE A 26 -17.40 -8.73 -12.43
N GLN A 27 -17.91 -7.62 -12.94
CA GLN A 27 -18.45 -7.51 -14.29
C GLN A 27 -17.58 -6.57 -15.14
N ILE A 28 -17.19 -7.03 -16.34
CA ILE A 28 -16.45 -6.26 -17.35
C ILE A 28 -17.24 -6.38 -18.65
N GLY A 29 -17.87 -5.28 -19.10
CA GLY A 29 -18.81 -5.34 -20.22
C GLY A 29 -19.96 -6.32 -19.93
N ASP A 30 -20.12 -7.31 -20.79
CA ASP A 30 -21.18 -8.34 -20.68
C ASP A 30 -20.73 -9.60 -19.90
N GLU A 31 -19.45 -9.72 -19.57
CA GLU A 31 -18.93 -10.86 -18.82
C GLU A 31 -18.98 -10.59 -17.32
N THR A 32 -19.49 -11.57 -16.56
CA THR A 32 -19.50 -11.52 -15.10
C THR A 32 -18.79 -12.75 -14.53
N VAL A 33 -17.81 -12.49 -13.67
CA VAL A 33 -17.10 -13.51 -12.90
C VAL A 33 -17.59 -13.46 -11.45
N ASN A 34 -17.98 -14.62 -10.93
CA ASN A 34 -18.32 -14.81 -9.53
C ASN A 34 -17.15 -15.46 -8.80
N ILE A 35 -16.63 -14.78 -7.78
CA ILE A 35 -15.57 -15.27 -6.92
C ILE A 35 -16.21 -15.74 -5.62
N PRO A 36 -16.13 -17.03 -5.27
CA PRO A 36 -16.62 -17.56 -4.01
C PRO A 36 -16.04 -16.80 -2.81
N HIS A 37 -16.84 -16.62 -1.76
CA HIS A 37 -16.44 -15.88 -0.55
C HIS A 37 -15.06 -16.32 0.00
N GLU A 38 -14.80 -17.62 0.07
CA GLU A 38 -13.54 -18.19 0.59
C GLU A 38 -12.32 -17.71 -0.22
N THR A 39 -12.40 -17.85 -1.55
CA THR A 39 -11.36 -17.36 -2.47
C THR A 39 -11.24 -15.83 -2.45
N GLY A 40 -12.37 -15.13 -2.32
CA GLY A 40 -12.40 -13.66 -2.19
C GLY A 40 -11.65 -13.17 -0.95
N MET A 41 -11.81 -13.85 0.18
CA MET A 41 -11.12 -13.54 1.43
C MET A 41 -9.61 -13.77 1.32
N GLU A 42 -9.18 -14.85 0.67
CA GLU A 42 -7.76 -15.10 0.39
C GLU A 42 -7.16 -14.01 -0.50
N LEU A 43 -7.87 -13.62 -1.56
CA LEU A 43 -7.44 -12.53 -2.45
C LEU A 43 -7.27 -11.21 -1.69
N ILE A 44 -8.22 -10.86 -0.80
CA ILE A 44 -8.13 -9.66 0.03
C ILE A 44 -6.90 -9.74 0.95
N ALA A 45 -6.63 -10.90 1.56
CA ALA A 45 -5.47 -11.08 2.42
C ALA A 45 -4.16 -10.87 1.65
N VAL A 46 -4.03 -11.45 0.46
CA VAL A 46 -2.87 -11.26 -0.42
C VAL A 46 -2.70 -9.80 -0.85
N ILE A 47 -3.79 -9.12 -1.23
CA ILE A 47 -3.76 -7.70 -1.61
C ILE A 47 -3.28 -6.84 -0.45
N ARG A 48 -3.80 -7.07 0.77
CA ARG A 48 -3.37 -6.35 1.97
C ARG A 48 -1.89 -6.57 2.27
N GLN A 49 -1.42 -7.82 2.18
CA GLN A 49 -0.01 -8.14 2.37
C GLN A 49 0.88 -7.37 1.37
N LYS A 50 0.49 -7.33 0.08
CA LYS A 50 1.22 -6.57 -0.94
C LYS A 50 1.20 -5.07 -0.66
N GLN A 51 0.07 -4.50 -0.23
CA GLN A 51 -0.01 -3.09 0.15
C GLN A 51 0.94 -2.73 1.30
N VAL A 52 1.06 -3.61 2.30
CA VAL A 52 2.03 -3.45 3.39
C VAL A 52 3.46 -3.46 2.86
N MET A 53 3.80 -4.43 2.02
CA MET A 53 5.14 -4.51 1.40
C MET A 53 5.47 -3.26 0.59
N TYR A 54 4.55 -2.77 -0.24
CA TYR A 54 4.77 -1.54 -1.01
C TYR A 54 4.97 -0.32 -0.12
N ARG A 55 4.18 -0.17 0.95
CA ARG A 55 4.39 0.91 1.93
C ARG A 55 5.75 0.83 2.59
N GLU A 56 6.24 -0.37 2.90
CA GLU A 56 7.58 -0.54 3.47
C GLU A 56 8.68 -0.17 2.47
N VAL A 57 8.53 -0.54 1.20
CA VAL A 57 9.46 -0.16 0.13
C VAL A 57 9.47 1.36 -0.04
N ASP A 58 8.31 2.01 -0.08
CA ASP A 58 8.20 3.46 -0.17
C ASP A 58 8.82 4.15 1.05
N ARG A 59 8.58 3.63 2.26
CA ARG A 59 9.21 4.12 3.49
C ARG A 59 10.73 4.03 3.42
N LYS A 60 11.28 2.90 2.93
CA LYS A 60 12.74 2.73 2.76
C LYS A 60 13.27 3.72 1.72
N ARG A 61 12.59 3.88 0.59
CA ARG A 61 12.96 4.84 -0.45
C ARG A 61 12.99 6.27 0.08
N LEU A 62 11.96 6.69 0.80
CA LEU A 62 11.90 8.01 1.44
C LEU A 62 13.02 8.19 2.48
N SER A 63 13.30 7.17 3.29
CA SER A 63 14.41 7.20 4.26
C SER A 63 15.77 7.33 3.58
N SER A 64 16.04 6.56 2.53
CA SER A 64 17.26 6.65 1.74
C SER A 64 17.40 8.02 1.07
N TRP A 65 16.29 8.56 0.56
CA TRP A 65 16.27 9.90 -0.02
C TRP A 65 16.54 10.99 1.02
N SER A 66 15.95 10.89 2.22
CA SER A 66 16.22 11.82 3.33
C SER A 66 17.70 11.82 3.69
N LYS A 67 18.32 10.64 3.85
CA LYS A 67 19.76 10.52 4.15
C LYS A 67 20.65 11.09 3.05
N PHE A 68 20.27 10.89 1.80
CA PHE A 68 20.98 11.48 0.66
C PHE A 68 20.89 13.01 0.66
N MET A 69 19.70 13.55 0.96
CA MET A 69 19.50 14.99 1.08
C MET A 69 20.27 15.57 2.27
N GLU A 70 20.32 14.88 3.41
CA GLU A 70 21.15 15.23 4.58
C GLU A 70 22.65 15.25 4.22
N MET A 71 23.12 14.27 3.44
CA MET A 71 24.51 14.21 2.97
C MET A 71 24.85 15.37 2.02
N ILE A 72 23.93 15.77 1.14
CA ILE A 72 24.14 16.88 0.21
C ILE A 72 24.01 18.24 0.90
N SER A 73 23.09 18.38 1.86
CA SER A 73 22.88 19.65 2.56
C SER A 73 24.01 19.98 3.54
N GLY A 74 24.91 19.03 3.84
CA GLY A 74 26.02 19.24 4.77
C GLY A 74 25.58 19.46 6.22
N ASP A 75 24.29 19.25 6.51
CA ASP A 75 23.70 19.36 7.85
C ASP A 75 23.95 18.04 8.60
N ASP A 76 25.24 17.76 8.81
CA ASP A 76 25.66 16.70 9.71
C ASP A 76 25.32 17.20 11.12
N LYS A 77 24.15 16.82 11.64
CA LYS A 77 23.77 17.04 13.04
C LYS A 77 24.61 16.12 13.97
N ASN A 78 25.92 16.19 13.84
CA ASN A 78 26.93 15.63 14.73
C ASN A 78 27.29 16.68 15.81
N ASN A 79 26.28 17.10 16.56
CA ASN A 79 26.46 17.85 17.79
C ASN A 79 25.63 17.17 18.87
N ILE A 80 26.22 16.19 19.57
CA ILE A 80 26.00 15.83 20.99
C ILE A 80 27.04 14.73 21.29
N TRP A 81 28.24 15.15 21.71
CA TRP A 81 29.19 14.50 22.63
C TRP A 81 30.64 14.96 22.38
N SER A 82 30.84 16.27 22.45
CA SER A 82 32.13 16.82 22.87
C SER A 82 31.86 17.82 23.99
N SER A 83 31.89 17.35 25.24
CA SER A 83 32.23 18.21 26.37
C SER A 83 32.93 17.36 27.43
N SER A 84 34.26 17.36 27.33
CA SER A 84 35.18 17.59 28.43
C SER A 84 34.92 16.88 29.77
N VAL A 85 35.70 15.82 30.02
CA VAL A 85 36.31 15.61 31.34
C VAL A 85 37.81 15.38 31.13
N SER A 86 38.55 16.49 31.07
CA SER A 86 39.92 16.54 31.53
C SER A 86 39.89 17.33 32.83
N GLU A 87 40.11 16.68 33.96
CA GLU A 87 40.63 17.34 35.15
C GLU A 87 41.43 16.31 35.94
N ASN A 88 42.65 16.73 36.28
CA ASN A 88 43.66 16.01 37.05
C ASN A 88 43.20 15.72 38.48
#